data_AF-A0A348Y7I0-F1
#
_entry.id   AF-A0A348Y7I0-F1
#
_cell.length_a   1.000
_cell.length_b   1.000
_cell.length_c   1.000
_cell.angle_alpha   90.00
_cell.angle_beta   90.00
_cell.angle_gamma   90.00
#
_symmetry.space_group_name_H-M   'P 1'
#
loop_
_entity.id
_entity.type
_entity.pdbx_description
1 polymer ?
#
loop_
_entity_poly.entity_id
_entity_poly.type
_entity_poly.pdbx_seq_one_letter_code
_entity_poly.pdbx_strand_id
1 'polypeptide(L)'
;MHMITKPLLVLPFNKIVFIIVTMLMAFWLSACSVTPLSTPVVQPEQSDSNTANDNLANNNSENNNATNGTESTVQTDPFAYQACVYPPNEMVQACMAKSGAFLQQGRLGCYQCVVSYSDAGKTCQDSTDCQGKCKNTGEFIENGDKNQSGQCASDSSGFGCYQTIEKGVAQPAICVD
;
A
#
# COMPACT_ATOMS: atom_id res chain seq x y z
N MET A 1 59.34 28.79 30.33
CA MET A 1 58.28 28.56 29.32
C MET A 1 57.00 28.27 30.08
N HIS A 2 56.10 29.25 30.19
CA HIS A 2 54.87 29.13 30.98
C HIS A 2 53.76 28.49 30.12
N MET A 3 53.28 27.31 30.54
CA MET A 3 52.09 26.69 29.97
C MET A 3 50.85 27.31 30.62
N ILE A 4 50.00 27.94 29.81
CA ILE A 4 48.68 28.45 30.22
C ILE A 4 47.64 27.38 29.88
N THR A 5 47.15 26.68 30.89
CA THR A 5 46.01 25.77 30.81
C THR A 5 44.70 26.58 30.88
N LYS A 6 43.86 26.50 29.84
CA LYS A 6 42.49 27.04 29.85
C LYS A 6 41.52 26.00 30.46
N PRO A 7 40.54 26.40 31.29
CA PRO A 7 39.54 25.48 31.80
C PRO A 7 38.45 25.25 30.75
N LEU A 8 38.15 23.98 30.48
CA LEU A 8 37.03 23.53 29.66
C LEU A 8 35.74 23.69 30.48
N LEU A 9 34.82 24.52 29.99
CA LEU A 9 33.55 24.82 30.62
C LEU A 9 32.59 23.64 30.40
N VAL A 10 32.42 22.80 31.42
CA VAL A 10 31.47 21.67 31.43
C VAL A 10 30.10 22.20 31.83
N LEU A 11 29.16 22.27 30.88
CA LEU A 11 27.75 22.53 31.18
C LEU A 11 27.03 21.20 31.45
N PRO A 12 26.16 21.11 32.47
CA PRO A 12 25.43 19.89 32.77
C PRO A 12 24.36 19.64 31.69
N PHE A 13 24.46 18.50 31.01
CA PHE A 13 23.56 18.01 29.95
C PHE A 13 22.06 18.16 30.26
N ASN A 14 21.69 18.15 31.53
CA ASN A 14 20.31 18.26 31.99
C ASN A 14 19.64 19.61 31.66
N LYS A 15 20.41 20.69 31.47
CA LYS A 15 19.86 22.01 31.09
C LYS A 15 19.60 22.15 29.59
N ILE A 16 20.31 21.40 28.74
CA ILE A 16 20.17 21.45 27.28
C ILE A 16 18.87 20.78 26.83
N VAL A 17 18.49 19.66 27.47
CA VAL A 17 17.25 18.94 27.18
C VAL A 17 16.00 19.80 27.44
N PHE A 18 16.00 20.59 28.52
CA PHE A 18 14.88 21.47 28.87
C PHE A 18 14.67 22.62 27.88
N ILE A 19 15.74 23.16 27.31
CA ILE A 19 15.67 24.24 26.31
C ILE A 19 15.12 23.71 24.98
N ILE A 20 15.51 22.50 24.56
CA ILE A 20 15.03 21.91 23.29
C ILE A 20 13.53 21.56 23.36
N VAL A 21 13.07 21.02 24.49
CA VAL A 21 11.64 20.66 24.69
C VAL A 21 10.75 21.90 24.69
N THR A 22 11.20 23.02 25.26
CA THR A 22 10.40 24.26 25.30
C THR A 22 10.29 24.94 23.93
N MET A 23 11.33 24.86 23.08
CA MET A 23 11.27 25.42 21.72
C MET A 23 10.37 24.59 20.77
N LEU A 24 10.28 23.27 20.95
CA LEU A 24 9.44 22.39 20.13
C LEU A 24 7.93 22.55 20.40
N MET A 25 7.54 22.95 21.61
CA MET A 25 6.12 23.18 21.95
C MET A 25 5.59 24.54 21.48
N ALA A 26 6.45 25.55 21.28
CA ALA A 26 6.04 26.87 20.82
C ALA A 26 5.73 26.94 19.31
N PHE A 27 6.20 25.96 18.53
CA PHE A 27 6.01 25.93 17.06
C PHE A 27 4.69 25.27 16.61
N TRP A 28 3.85 24.77 17.53
CA TRP A 28 2.59 24.08 17.20
C TRP A 28 1.31 24.95 17.27
N LEU A 29 1.38 26.26 17.55
CA LEU A 29 0.19 27.12 17.68
C LEU A 29 -0.08 28.09 16.52
N SER A 30 0.61 28.02 15.39
CA SER A 30 0.48 29.04 14.32
C SER A 30 0.03 28.56 12.93
N ALA A 31 -0.56 27.38 12.78
CA ALA A 31 -1.12 26.97 11.50
C ALA A 31 -2.48 26.27 11.64
N CYS A 32 -3.57 27.03 11.45
CA CYS A 32 -4.74 26.69 10.63
C CYS A 32 -5.89 27.65 10.94
N SER A 33 -5.96 28.77 10.21
CA SER A 33 -7.22 29.53 10.02
C SER A 33 -7.52 29.54 8.53
N VAL A 34 -8.05 28.43 8.02
CA VAL A 34 -8.59 28.36 6.66
C VAL A 34 -10.10 28.53 6.73
N THR A 35 -10.57 29.66 6.23
CA THR A 35 -11.98 29.96 5.94
C THR A 35 -12.42 29.15 4.71
N PRO A 36 -13.54 28.40 4.76
CA PRO A 36 -14.10 27.79 3.56
C PRO A 36 -14.85 28.84 2.73
N LEU A 37 -14.34 29.11 1.52
CA LEU A 37 -15.04 29.88 0.49
C LEU A 37 -16.04 28.97 -0.23
N SER A 38 -17.30 29.36 -0.18
CA SER A 38 -18.44 28.68 -0.79
C SER A 38 -18.30 28.65 -2.32
N THR A 39 -18.41 27.48 -2.93
CA THR A 39 -18.69 27.35 -4.37
C THR A 39 -19.92 26.48 -4.59
N PRO A 40 -20.73 26.79 -5.63
CA PRO A 40 -22.07 26.28 -5.79
C PRO A 40 -22.13 24.89 -6.43
N VAL A 41 -23.23 24.21 -6.09
CA VAL A 41 -23.75 22.92 -6.55
C VAL A 41 -23.74 22.78 -8.08
N VAL A 42 -23.24 21.64 -8.57
CA VAL A 42 -23.59 21.09 -9.89
C VAL A 42 -23.89 19.59 -9.70
N GLN A 43 -25.16 19.23 -9.80
CA GLN A 43 -25.65 17.85 -9.92
C GLN A 43 -25.59 17.41 -11.39
N PRO A 44 -25.27 16.15 -11.71
CA PRO A 44 -25.68 15.54 -12.97
C PRO A 44 -27.00 14.79 -12.79
N GLU A 45 -28.03 15.36 -13.41
CA GLU A 45 -29.14 14.76 -14.16
C GLU A 45 -29.38 13.23 -14.05
N GLN A 46 -30.50 12.87 -13.43
CA GLN A 46 -31.26 11.65 -13.74
C GLN A 46 -31.79 11.75 -15.17
N SER A 47 -31.52 10.75 -16.00
CA SER A 47 -32.27 10.51 -17.23
C SER A 47 -32.93 9.15 -17.14
N ASP A 48 -34.21 9.18 -16.76
CA ASP A 48 -35.14 8.08 -16.94
C ASP A 48 -35.50 7.99 -18.43
N SER A 49 -35.45 6.79 -19.01
CA SER A 49 -36.23 6.44 -20.20
C SER A 49 -36.47 4.94 -20.24
N ASN A 50 -37.70 4.59 -19.87
CA ASN A 50 -38.32 3.28 -20.00
C ASN A 50 -38.36 2.82 -21.47
N THR A 51 -38.38 1.50 -21.73
CA THR A 51 -39.46 0.79 -22.45
C THR A 51 -39.20 -0.74 -22.47
N ALA A 52 -40.21 -1.47 -21.99
CA ALA A 52 -40.75 -2.80 -22.37
C ALA A 52 -40.15 -3.52 -23.60
N ASN A 53 -40.23 -4.83 -23.82
CA ASN A 53 -40.77 -6.03 -23.16
C ASN A 53 -40.28 -7.24 -24.01
N ASP A 54 -40.52 -8.43 -23.48
CA ASP A 54 -40.75 -9.71 -24.16
C ASP A 54 -39.66 -10.81 -24.12
N ASN A 55 -40.19 -11.99 -23.80
CA ASN A 55 -39.55 -13.19 -23.33
C ASN A 55 -39.21 -14.16 -24.48
N LEU A 56 -38.22 -15.03 -24.16
CA LEU A 56 -38.16 -16.47 -24.49
C LEU A 56 -37.72 -16.90 -25.90
N ALA A 57 -36.51 -17.45 -26.02
CA ALA A 57 -36.26 -18.91 -26.10
C ALA A 57 -34.90 -19.27 -26.74
N ASN A 58 -34.07 -19.96 -25.94
CA ASN A 58 -33.27 -21.16 -26.23
C ASN A 58 -32.33 -21.24 -27.46
N ASN A 59 -31.04 -21.54 -27.22
CA ASN A 59 -30.50 -22.90 -27.34
C ASN A 59 -29.10 -23.06 -26.70
N ASN A 60 -28.87 -24.24 -26.14
CA ASN A 60 -27.95 -24.59 -25.06
C ASN A 60 -26.49 -24.83 -25.48
N SER A 61 -25.55 -24.62 -24.55
CA SER A 61 -24.60 -25.68 -24.17
C SER A 61 -24.11 -25.45 -22.74
N GLU A 62 -24.52 -26.38 -21.89
CA GLU A 62 -24.38 -26.40 -20.44
C GLU A 62 -22.92 -26.56 -19.99
N ASN A 63 -22.57 -25.86 -18.91
CA ASN A 63 -21.85 -26.46 -17.78
C ASN A 63 -22.28 -25.75 -16.49
N ASN A 64 -23.41 -26.22 -15.99
CA ASN A 64 -23.91 -26.25 -14.62
C ASN A 64 -23.14 -25.42 -13.56
N ASN A 65 -23.64 -24.22 -13.27
CA ASN A 65 -23.88 -23.83 -11.89
C ASN A 65 -25.05 -22.85 -11.81
N ALA A 66 -26.24 -23.39 -11.56
CA ALA A 66 -27.41 -22.60 -11.25
C ALA A 66 -27.30 -22.10 -9.81
N THR A 67 -27.09 -20.80 -9.64
CA THR A 67 -27.59 -20.09 -8.47
C THR A 67 -28.35 -18.85 -8.92
N ASN A 68 -29.66 -18.99 -8.75
CA ASN A 68 -30.72 -18.01 -8.74
C ASN A 68 -30.31 -16.72 -8.02
N GLY A 69 -30.82 -15.57 -8.49
CA GLY A 69 -30.65 -14.28 -7.85
C GLY A 69 -31.01 -14.35 -6.37
N THR A 70 -29.98 -14.31 -5.54
CA THR A 70 -30.04 -14.06 -4.11
C THR A 70 -28.95 -13.06 -3.85
N GLU A 71 -29.33 -11.92 -3.25
CA GLU A 71 -28.46 -11.05 -2.47
C GLU A 71 -27.44 -11.92 -1.72
N SER A 72 -26.25 -12.04 -2.31
CA SER A 72 -25.28 -13.05 -1.94
C SER A 72 -24.24 -12.37 -1.08
N THR A 73 -24.25 -12.69 0.21
CA THR A 73 -23.11 -12.53 1.11
C THR A 73 -21.96 -13.46 0.67
N VAL A 74 -21.53 -13.33 -0.59
CA VAL A 74 -20.28 -13.88 -1.08
C VAL A 74 -19.22 -12.94 -0.54
N GLN A 75 -18.41 -13.47 0.35
CA GLN A 75 -17.22 -12.85 0.87
C GLN A 75 -16.28 -12.57 -0.32
N THR A 76 -16.45 -11.41 -0.96
CA THR A 76 -15.67 -10.97 -2.12
C THR A 76 -14.28 -10.60 -1.61
N ASP A 77 -13.31 -11.49 -1.84
CA ASP A 77 -11.92 -11.21 -1.50
C ASP A 77 -11.42 -10.02 -2.35
N PRO A 78 -11.07 -8.87 -1.74
CA PRO A 78 -10.59 -7.70 -2.47
C PRO A 78 -9.30 -7.96 -3.26
N PHE A 79 -8.51 -8.97 -2.87
CA PHE A 79 -7.27 -9.32 -3.57
C PHE A 79 -7.51 -10.15 -4.84
N ALA A 80 -8.69 -10.75 -4.99
CA ALA A 80 -9.05 -11.50 -6.19
C ALA A 80 -9.56 -10.59 -7.33
N TYR A 81 -9.83 -9.31 -7.05
CA TYR A 81 -10.28 -8.37 -8.08
C TYR A 81 -9.13 -7.94 -8.97
N GLN A 82 -9.24 -8.26 -10.26
CA GLN A 82 -8.34 -7.80 -11.30
C GLN A 82 -9.14 -7.40 -12.54
N ALA A 83 -9.42 -6.10 -12.67
CA ALA A 83 -10.11 -5.57 -13.84
C ALA A 83 -9.65 -4.15 -14.16
N CYS A 84 -9.72 -3.78 -15.44
CA CYS A 84 -9.37 -2.45 -15.94
C CYS A 84 -10.56 -1.47 -15.86
N VAL A 85 -11.44 -1.69 -14.88
CA VAL A 85 -12.54 -0.82 -14.51
C VAL A 85 -12.49 -0.61 -13.00
N TYR A 86 -12.95 0.56 -12.55
CA TYR A 86 -12.95 0.87 -11.12
C TYR A 86 -13.84 -0.13 -10.35
N PRO A 87 -13.38 -0.68 -9.23
CA PRO A 87 -14.12 -1.68 -8.47
C PRO A 87 -15.40 -1.12 -7.86
N PRO A 88 -16.41 -1.97 -7.64
CA PRO A 88 -17.63 -1.58 -6.94
C PRO A 88 -17.32 -1.27 -5.46
N ASN A 89 -18.16 -0.45 -4.84
CA ASN A 89 -17.88 0.15 -3.52
C ASN A 89 -17.64 -0.90 -2.43
N GLU A 90 -18.37 -2.01 -2.42
CA GLU A 90 -18.18 -3.09 -1.45
C GLU A 90 -16.77 -3.68 -1.48
N MET A 91 -16.16 -3.79 -2.67
CA MET A 91 -14.77 -4.25 -2.79
C MET A 91 -13.79 -3.19 -2.29
N VAL A 92 -14.05 -1.91 -2.58
CA VAL A 92 -13.25 -0.79 -2.05
C VAL A 92 -13.25 -0.81 -0.52
N GLN A 93 -14.42 -0.95 0.11
CA GLN A 93 -14.53 -1.07 1.57
C GLN A 93 -13.80 -2.31 2.10
N ALA A 94 -13.91 -3.45 1.41
CA ALA A 94 -13.20 -4.68 1.79
C ALA A 94 -11.67 -4.50 1.74
N CYS A 95 -11.15 -3.80 0.73
CA CYS A 95 -9.72 -3.48 0.62
C CYS A 95 -9.26 -2.52 1.73
N MET A 96 -10.04 -1.48 2.02
CA MET A 96 -9.74 -0.54 3.11
C MET A 96 -9.77 -1.21 4.48
N ALA A 97 -10.64 -2.18 4.70
CA ALA A 97 -10.67 -2.97 5.93
C ALA A 97 -9.39 -3.82 6.14
N LYS A 98 -8.60 -4.02 5.08
CA LYS A 98 -7.27 -4.64 5.11
C LYS A 98 -6.13 -3.61 5.17
N SER A 99 -6.44 -2.35 5.43
CA SER A 99 -5.50 -1.22 5.36
C SER A 99 -4.90 -1.03 3.96
N GLY A 100 -5.67 -1.38 2.92
CA GLY A 100 -5.27 -1.22 1.53
C GLY A 100 -6.07 -0.16 0.78
N ALA A 101 -5.68 0.06 -0.46
CA ALA A 101 -6.40 0.86 -1.44
C ALA A 101 -6.33 0.22 -2.82
N PHE A 102 -7.34 0.44 -3.65
CA PHE A 102 -7.26 0.07 -5.05
C PHE A 102 -6.39 1.04 -5.83
N LEU A 103 -5.32 0.52 -6.42
CA LEU A 103 -4.40 1.27 -7.26
C LEU A 103 -4.38 0.67 -8.66
N GLN A 104 -4.16 1.51 -9.66
CA GLN A 104 -3.84 1.02 -11.01
C GLN A 104 -2.45 0.41 -10.96
N GLN A 105 -2.31 -0.79 -11.49
CA GLN A 105 -1.07 -1.56 -11.48
C GLN A 105 -0.72 -2.05 -12.88
N GLY A 106 0.57 -2.21 -13.12
CA GLY A 106 1.08 -2.70 -14.39
C GLY A 106 0.90 -1.74 -15.56
N ARG A 107 1.38 -2.11 -16.74
CA ARG A 107 1.17 -1.29 -17.96
C ARG A 107 -0.29 -1.22 -18.39
N LEU A 108 -1.09 -2.24 -18.11
CA LEU A 108 -2.52 -2.23 -18.46
C LEU A 108 -3.33 -1.28 -17.55
N GLY A 109 -2.80 -0.88 -16.39
CA GLY A 109 -3.48 0.02 -15.47
C GLY A 109 -4.74 -0.58 -14.84
N CYS A 110 -4.83 -1.92 -14.76
CA CYS A 110 -5.94 -2.57 -14.08
C CYS A 110 -5.87 -2.33 -12.56
N TYR A 111 -7.03 -2.21 -11.92
CA TYR A 111 -7.14 -1.94 -10.49
C TYR A 111 -6.92 -3.22 -9.67
N GLN A 112 -6.03 -3.13 -8.67
CA GLN A 112 -5.81 -4.18 -7.66
C GLN A 112 -5.77 -3.58 -6.27
N CYS A 113 -6.24 -4.35 -5.28
CA CYS A 113 -6.10 -3.98 -3.88
C CYS A 113 -4.63 -4.10 -3.46
N VAL A 114 -4.02 -2.99 -3.07
CA VAL A 114 -2.63 -2.92 -2.58
C VAL A 114 -2.65 -2.54 -1.10
N VAL A 115 -2.00 -3.34 -0.27
CA VAL A 115 -1.86 -3.10 1.18
C VAL A 115 -0.43 -2.71 1.50
N SER A 116 -0.25 -1.64 2.25
CA SER A 116 1.05 -1.24 2.80
C SER A 116 1.41 -2.10 4.01
N TYR A 117 2.65 -2.54 4.10
CA TYR A 117 3.13 -3.35 5.20
C TYR A 117 3.77 -2.47 6.28
N SER A 118 3.50 -2.78 7.55
CA SER A 118 4.02 -1.97 8.67
C SER A 118 5.48 -2.28 9.02
N ASP A 119 6.04 -3.36 8.46
CA ASP A 119 7.44 -3.76 8.61
C ASP A 119 8.30 -3.42 7.38
N ALA A 120 7.79 -2.60 6.47
CA ALA A 120 8.53 -2.11 5.30
C ALA A 120 9.94 -1.62 5.66
N GLY A 121 10.94 -2.08 4.90
CA GLY A 121 12.34 -1.70 5.09
C GLY A 121 13.08 -2.45 6.21
N LYS A 122 12.38 -3.24 7.04
CA LYS A 122 13.03 -4.09 8.04
C LYS A 122 13.92 -5.13 7.36
N THR A 123 15.14 -5.32 7.87
CA THR A 123 16.05 -6.37 7.37
C THR A 123 15.45 -7.76 7.55
N CYS A 124 15.56 -8.59 6.52
CA CYS A 124 15.03 -9.96 6.49
C CYS A 124 16.00 -10.92 5.79
N GLN A 125 15.84 -12.22 6.03
CA GLN A 125 16.51 -13.29 5.30
C GLN A 125 15.50 -14.21 4.59
N ASP A 126 14.23 -14.15 4.95
CA ASP A 126 13.17 -14.93 4.32
C ASP A 126 11.86 -14.14 4.31
N SER A 127 10.94 -14.51 3.42
CA SER A 127 9.58 -13.96 3.43
C SER A 127 8.86 -14.20 4.76
N THR A 128 9.18 -15.26 5.51
CA THR A 128 8.60 -15.48 6.85
C THR A 128 8.98 -14.43 7.89
N ASP A 129 10.01 -13.63 7.65
CA ASP A 129 10.42 -12.53 8.54
C ASP A 129 9.57 -11.25 8.35
N CYS A 130 8.73 -11.25 7.31
CA CYS A 130 7.99 -10.11 6.80
C CYS A 130 6.47 -10.39 6.70
N GLN A 131 5.67 -9.34 6.65
CA GLN A 131 4.25 -9.43 6.25
C GLN A 131 4.08 -9.76 4.76
N GLY A 132 5.11 -9.50 3.96
CA GLY A 132 5.17 -9.76 2.53
C GLY A 132 6.47 -10.41 2.10
N LYS A 133 6.99 -10.01 0.93
CA LYS A 133 8.24 -10.57 0.40
C LYS A 133 9.46 -9.93 1.07
N CYS A 134 10.49 -10.74 1.30
CA CYS A 134 11.84 -10.23 1.55
C CYS A 134 12.51 -9.91 0.22
N LYS A 135 12.76 -8.63 -0.07
CA LYS A 135 13.27 -8.17 -1.36
C LYS A 135 14.72 -7.69 -1.23
N ASN A 136 15.56 -7.98 -2.22
CA ASN A 136 16.84 -7.31 -2.40
C ASN A 136 16.58 -5.84 -2.76
N THR A 137 17.29 -4.91 -2.13
CA THR A 137 17.16 -3.45 -2.35
C THR A 137 18.33 -2.85 -3.13
N GLY A 138 19.34 -3.64 -3.48
CA GLY A 138 20.49 -3.23 -4.27
C GLY A 138 20.41 -3.66 -5.73
N GLU A 139 21.58 -3.73 -6.38
CA GLU A 139 21.71 -4.40 -7.68
C GLU A 139 21.34 -5.87 -7.57
N PHE A 140 20.81 -6.45 -8.65
CA PHE A 140 20.46 -7.87 -8.66
C PHE A 140 21.70 -8.73 -8.45
N ILE A 141 21.58 -9.64 -7.49
CA ILE A 141 22.60 -10.59 -7.10
C ILE A 141 22.48 -11.82 -8.01
N GLU A 142 23.57 -12.57 -8.21
CA GLU A 142 23.49 -13.83 -8.97
C GLU A 142 22.54 -14.81 -8.28
N ASN A 143 21.73 -15.51 -9.09
CA ASN A 143 20.78 -16.48 -8.57
C ASN A 143 21.52 -17.63 -7.85
N GLY A 144 21.09 -17.95 -6.63
CA GLY A 144 21.67 -19.00 -5.80
C GLY A 144 22.78 -18.54 -4.87
N ASP A 145 23.20 -17.28 -4.95
CA ASP A 145 24.16 -16.71 -4.01
C ASP A 145 23.60 -16.73 -2.59
N LYS A 146 24.45 -17.17 -1.65
CA LYS A 146 24.11 -17.40 -0.25
C LYS A 146 24.56 -16.25 0.64
N ASN A 147 24.09 -16.26 1.89
CA ASN A 147 24.40 -15.26 2.92
C ASN A 147 23.95 -13.84 2.53
N GLN A 148 22.85 -13.76 1.78
CA GLN A 148 22.23 -12.51 1.37
C GLN A 148 21.20 -12.06 2.39
N SER A 149 21.02 -10.76 2.53
CA SER A 149 19.94 -10.15 3.29
C SER A 149 19.14 -9.23 2.40
N GLY A 150 17.84 -9.12 2.69
CA GLY A 150 16.94 -8.21 2.01
C GLY A 150 16.30 -7.24 2.99
N GLN A 151 15.30 -6.53 2.49
CA GLN A 151 14.38 -5.73 3.28
C GLN A 151 12.94 -6.14 2.97
N CYS A 152 12.07 -6.10 3.98
CA CYS A 152 10.65 -6.36 3.79
C CYS A 152 10.07 -5.35 2.80
N ALA A 153 9.26 -5.85 1.87
CA ALA A 153 8.58 -5.03 0.86
C ALA A 153 7.74 -3.91 1.49
N SER A 154 7.57 -2.80 0.76
CA SER A 154 6.71 -1.69 1.19
C SER A 154 5.23 -2.05 1.24
N ASP A 155 4.81 -2.88 0.29
CA ASP A 155 3.41 -3.17 0.03
C ASP A 155 3.25 -4.51 -0.71
N SER A 156 1.99 -4.91 -0.90
CA SER A 156 1.59 -6.15 -1.56
C SER A 156 1.72 -6.13 -3.08
N SER A 157 2.21 -5.04 -3.69
CA SER A 157 2.37 -4.98 -5.14
C SER A 157 3.41 -5.99 -5.63
N GLY A 158 2.96 -6.81 -6.58
CA GLY A 158 3.78 -7.75 -7.31
C GLY A 158 4.43 -7.16 -8.56
N PHE A 159 4.23 -5.87 -8.87
CA PHE A 159 4.66 -5.24 -10.12
C PHE A 159 6.07 -4.65 -10.02
N GLY A 160 6.68 -4.44 -11.18
CA GLY A 160 8.04 -3.96 -11.31
C GLY A 160 9.07 -5.09 -11.31
N CYS A 161 10.34 -4.69 -11.39
CA CYS A 161 11.47 -5.60 -11.30
C CYS A 161 11.94 -5.72 -9.85
N TYR A 162 12.02 -6.94 -9.36
CA TYR A 162 12.51 -7.23 -8.01
C TYR A 162 13.16 -8.61 -7.94
N GLN A 163 13.92 -8.83 -6.89
CA GLN A 163 14.53 -10.10 -6.56
C GLN A 163 14.21 -10.42 -5.11
N THR A 164 13.78 -11.64 -4.82
CA THR A 164 13.53 -12.07 -3.44
C THR A 164 14.74 -12.73 -2.83
N ILE A 165 14.82 -12.65 -1.50
CA ILE A 165 15.76 -13.40 -0.69
C ILE A 165 14.95 -14.43 0.10
N GLU A 166 15.25 -15.71 -0.08
CA GLU A 166 14.62 -16.81 0.65
C GLU A 166 15.69 -17.61 1.39
N LYS A 167 15.55 -17.76 2.71
CA LYS A 167 16.53 -18.40 3.60
C LYS A 167 17.97 -17.91 3.39
N GLY A 168 18.14 -16.61 3.17
CA GLY A 168 19.43 -15.96 2.92
C GLY A 168 20.02 -16.28 1.54
N VAL A 169 19.21 -16.76 0.60
CA VAL A 169 19.63 -17.10 -0.78
C VAL A 169 18.91 -16.19 -1.77
N ALA A 170 19.68 -15.53 -2.64
CA ALA A 170 19.13 -14.74 -3.73
C ALA A 170 18.41 -15.62 -4.75
N GLN A 171 17.14 -15.31 -5.01
CA GLN A 171 16.34 -15.97 -6.04
C GLN A 171 16.58 -15.33 -7.41
N PRO A 172 16.06 -15.87 -8.53
CA PRO A 172 16.09 -15.18 -9.80
C PRO A 172 15.38 -13.82 -9.71
N ALA A 173 15.94 -12.80 -10.37
CA ALA A 173 15.23 -11.53 -10.56
C ALA A 173 14.03 -11.74 -11.49
N ILE A 174 12.90 -11.11 -11.15
CA ILE A 174 11.65 -11.19 -11.90
C ILE A 174 11.19 -9.77 -12.20
N CYS A 175 10.77 -9.52 -13.43
CA CYS A 175 10.09 -8.30 -13.84
C CYS A 175 8.65 -8.63 -14.18
N VAL A 176 7.72 -8.13 -13.38
CA VAL A 176 6.29 -8.29 -13.59
C VAL A 176 5.72 -6.97 -14.08
N ASP A 177 4.84 -7.08 -15.06
CA ASP A 177 4.10 -5.98 -15.65
C ASP A 177 2.59 -6.19 -15.55
#